data_AF-A0A183CGK7-F1
#
_entry.id   AF-A0A183CGK7-F1
#
_cell.length_a   1.000
_cell.length_b   1.000
_cell.length_c   1.000
_cell.angle_alpha   90.00
_cell.angle_beta   90.00
_cell.angle_gamma   90.00
#
_symmetry.space_group_name_H-M   'P 1'
#
loop_
_entity.id
_entity.type
_entity.pdbx_description
1 polymer ?
#
loop_
_entity_poly.entity_id
_entity_poly.type
_entity_poly.pdbx_seq_one_letter_code
_entity_poly.pdbx_strand_id
1 'polypeptide(L)'
;MSWRPRDFNMRQILPSDYQVELVGRAICQNTIIPLSKNGSKIFVSIQLIKEYSHRLMRNHEKAVLLVNSEERATQIEFHSSLKVLRIGGGFSDSISELIKESQVLVISPQIFLGLLNKKVVDLKMVALLILDDCHHCLIESHPYCQIMKKYRTLSAKRPRILGLTPSLLNKRVSPSNIKGTAKRLERILHSRLETASDLAIICKYVNKPKKFIVCAKNDGTEKLRVFIEINTDFREEVTQVDPRKPILETLLKALVKWETEMFGHLKVDFLVDNNYPPCESGEEERKLANKKLEQTLQRFRNGQLNVLVTTNVLEEGVDIRNCNLVIRFDVPVDFRSFVLSSGRARRENGAFYIITEERNYASLVNELENYSKIEEL
;
A
#
# COMPACT_ATOMS: atom_id res chain seq x y z
N MET A 1 -46.34 -1.63 -4.34
CA MET A 1 -46.01 -2.62 -3.29
C MET A 1 -44.49 -2.79 -3.23
N SER A 2 -43.95 -2.59 -2.02
CA SER A 2 -42.57 -2.77 -1.56
C SER A 2 -41.42 -2.32 -2.47
N TRP A 3 -41.03 -1.06 -2.31
CA TRP A 3 -39.61 -0.67 -2.31
C TRP A 3 -38.83 -1.64 -1.41
N ARG A 4 -37.85 -2.36 -1.96
CA ARG A 4 -36.77 -2.97 -1.18
C ARG A 4 -35.49 -2.21 -1.50
N PRO A 5 -34.80 -1.61 -0.52
CA PRO A 5 -33.46 -1.09 -0.74
C PRO A 5 -32.59 -2.27 -1.15
N ARG A 6 -31.97 -2.23 -2.34
CA ARG A 6 -30.91 -3.19 -2.64
C ARG A 6 -29.85 -2.99 -1.57
N ASP A 7 -29.61 -4.06 -0.83
CA ASP A 7 -28.85 -4.09 0.40
C ASP A 7 -27.53 -3.32 0.27
N PHE A 8 -27.48 -2.25 1.04
CA PHE A 8 -26.31 -1.44 1.34
C PHE A 8 -25.24 -2.36 1.95
N ASN A 9 -24.22 -2.74 1.20
CA ASN A 9 -23.06 -3.44 1.78
C ASN A 9 -21.92 -2.45 2.05
N MET A 10 -22.13 -1.61 3.06
CA MET A 10 -21.17 -0.63 3.60
C MET A 10 -19.97 -1.28 4.33
N ARG A 11 -19.82 -2.61 4.26
CA ARG A 11 -18.78 -3.39 4.96
C ARG A 11 -17.73 -4.02 4.03
N GLN A 12 -17.58 -3.52 2.81
CA GLN A 12 -16.44 -3.90 1.96
C GLN A 12 -15.18 -3.16 2.45
N ILE A 13 -14.39 -3.88 3.26
CA ILE A 13 -13.09 -3.51 3.85
C ILE A 13 -13.19 -2.33 4.82
N LEU A 14 -13.09 -2.59 6.13
CA LEU A 14 -12.82 -1.51 7.08
C LEU A 14 -11.51 -0.84 6.64
N PRO A 15 -11.53 0.46 6.32
CA PRO A 15 -10.33 1.13 5.87
C PRO A 15 -9.31 1.13 7.01
N SER A 16 -8.06 0.81 6.69
CA SER A 16 -7.00 0.89 7.69
C SER A 16 -6.82 2.35 8.13
N ASP A 17 -6.44 2.58 9.38
CA ASP A 17 -6.30 3.93 9.94
C ASP A 17 -5.43 4.87 9.08
N TYR A 18 -4.34 4.33 8.53
CA TYR A 18 -3.45 5.08 7.64
C TYR A 18 -4.15 5.55 6.36
N GLN A 19 -5.08 4.76 5.81
CA GLN A 19 -5.83 5.12 4.61
C GLN A 19 -6.79 6.27 4.93
N VAL A 20 -7.47 6.20 6.08
CA VAL A 20 -8.38 7.26 6.56
C VAL A 20 -7.60 8.57 6.79
N GLU A 21 -6.45 8.48 7.46
CA GLU A 21 -5.56 9.62 7.72
C GLU A 21 -5.13 10.30 6.41
N LEU A 22 -4.66 9.51 5.44
CA LEU A 22 -4.18 10.01 4.15
C LEU A 22 -5.30 10.62 3.30
N VAL A 23 -6.52 10.05 3.34
CA VAL A 23 -7.71 10.65 2.73
C VAL A 23 -8.00 12.01 3.37
N GLY A 24 -7.97 12.10 4.71
CA GLY A 24 -8.18 13.36 5.43
C GLY A 24 -7.23 14.45 4.96
N ARG A 25 -5.94 14.14 4.78
CA ARG A 25 -4.95 15.07 4.22
C ARG A 25 -5.28 15.49 2.79
N ALA A 26 -5.67 14.54 1.94
CA ALA A 26 -6.00 14.79 0.53
C ALA A 26 -7.27 15.66 0.34
N ILE A 27 -8.20 15.63 1.29
CA ILE A 27 -9.38 16.52 1.32
C ILE A 27 -8.93 17.97 1.57
N CYS A 28 -8.07 18.17 2.56
CA CYS A 28 -7.62 19.50 2.98
C CYS A 28 -6.69 20.18 1.96
N GLN A 29 -5.77 19.44 1.34
CA GLN A 29 -4.74 20.01 0.47
C GLN A 29 -4.36 19.11 -0.72
N ASN A 30 -3.70 19.71 -1.72
CA ASN A 30 -3.10 18.97 -2.82
C ASN A 30 -2.02 18.05 -2.26
N THR A 31 -2.15 16.75 -2.52
CA THR A 31 -1.36 15.74 -1.80
C THR A 31 -0.74 14.73 -2.77
N ILE A 32 0.50 14.34 -2.52
CA ILE A 32 1.17 13.20 -3.15
C ILE A 32 1.28 12.11 -2.08
N ILE A 33 0.82 10.91 -2.40
CA ILE A 33 0.81 9.78 -1.47
C ILE A 33 1.60 8.61 -2.08
N PRO A 34 2.68 8.16 -1.43
CA PRO A 34 3.37 6.95 -1.79
C PRO A 34 2.59 5.73 -1.26
N LEU A 35 1.92 5.01 -2.16
CA LEU A 35 1.19 3.77 -1.90
C LEU A 35 1.61 2.70 -2.91
N SER A 36 2.29 1.67 -2.44
CA SER A 36 2.75 0.54 -3.24
C SER A 36 1.63 -0.40 -3.69
N LYS A 37 0.62 -0.62 -2.84
CA LYS A 37 -0.52 -1.50 -3.15
C LYS A 37 -1.57 -0.81 -4.00
N ASN A 38 -1.99 -1.47 -5.09
CA ASN A 38 -3.06 -0.98 -5.96
C ASN A 38 -4.39 -0.79 -5.22
N GLY A 39 -4.73 -1.69 -4.28
CA GLY A 39 -5.95 -1.57 -3.48
C GLY A 39 -6.03 -0.26 -2.69
N SER A 40 -4.95 0.14 -2.02
CA SER A 40 -4.89 1.41 -1.27
C SER A 40 -5.00 2.63 -2.19
N LYS A 41 -4.36 2.60 -3.37
CA LYS A 41 -4.48 3.67 -4.37
C LYS A 41 -5.93 3.84 -4.84
N ILE A 42 -6.60 2.72 -5.13
CA ILE A 42 -8.00 2.70 -5.55
C ILE A 42 -8.89 3.24 -4.43
N PHE A 43 -8.69 2.77 -3.20
CA PHE A 43 -9.45 3.21 -2.03
C PHE A 43 -9.39 4.73 -1.85
N VAL A 44 -8.18 5.31 -1.78
CA VAL A 44 -8.02 6.76 -1.57
C VAL A 44 -8.64 7.56 -2.71
N SER A 45 -8.50 7.08 -3.96
CA SER A 45 -9.13 7.71 -5.12
C SER A 45 -10.65 7.73 -5.02
N ILE A 46 -11.26 6.59 -4.68
CA ILE A 46 -12.72 6.47 -4.55
C ILE A 46 -13.24 7.36 -3.42
N GLN A 47 -12.59 7.36 -2.25
CA GLN A 47 -13.03 8.18 -1.12
C GLN A 47 -12.98 9.67 -1.46
N LEU A 48 -11.91 10.13 -2.12
CA LEU A 48 -11.81 11.53 -2.52
C LEU A 48 -12.82 11.89 -3.62
N ILE A 49 -13.11 10.99 -4.57
CA ILE A 49 -14.18 11.20 -5.55
C ILE A 49 -15.55 11.31 -4.86
N LYS A 50 -15.82 10.45 -3.87
CA LYS A 50 -17.07 10.49 -3.08
C LYS A 50 -17.22 11.81 -2.33
N GLU A 51 -16.15 12.29 -1.72
CA GLU A 51 -16.13 13.61 -1.05
C GLU A 51 -16.47 14.73 -2.03
N TYR A 52 -15.97 14.66 -3.27
CA TYR A 52 -16.25 15.66 -4.30
C TYR A 52 -17.61 15.46 -5.00
N SER A 53 -18.32 14.35 -4.77
CA SER A 53 -19.52 13.95 -5.53
C SER A 53 -20.58 15.05 -5.63
N HIS A 54 -20.92 15.69 -4.52
CA HIS A 54 -21.90 16.79 -4.49
C HIS A 54 -21.47 17.96 -5.39
N ARG A 55 -20.18 18.31 -5.36
CA ARG A 55 -19.62 19.37 -6.20
C ARG A 55 -19.60 18.99 -7.69
N LEU A 56 -19.27 17.74 -8.00
CA LEU A 56 -19.29 17.21 -9.38
C LEU A 56 -20.70 17.23 -9.98
N MET A 57 -21.70 16.83 -9.19
CA MET A 57 -23.10 16.83 -9.63
C MET A 57 -23.67 18.25 -9.76
N ARG A 58 -23.51 19.09 -8.73
CA ARG A 58 -24.15 20.41 -8.67
C ARG A 58 -23.54 21.42 -9.63
N ASN A 59 -22.22 21.41 -9.80
CA ASN A 59 -21.51 22.40 -10.62
C ASN A 59 -21.17 21.87 -12.02
N HIS A 60 -21.61 20.66 -12.35
CA HIS A 60 -21.25 19.94 -13.59
C HIS A 60 -19.73 19.86 -13.82
N GLU A 61 -18.95 19.86 -12.73
CA GLU A 61 -17.50 19.70 -12.79
C GLU A 61 -17.13 18.22 -12.92
N LYS A 62 -15.87 17.97 -13.30
CA LYS A 62 -15.36 16.62 -13.57
C LYS A 62 -14.31 16.22 -12.54
N ALA A 63 -14.37 14.98 -12.09
CA ALA A 63 -13.21 14.30 -11.54
C ALA A 63 -12.51 13.56 -12.68
N VAL A 64 -11.21 13.77 -12.84
CA VAL A 64 -10.43 13.10 -13.88
C VAL A 64 -9.40 12.20 -13.20
N LEU A 65 -9.53 10.90 -13.43
CA LEU A 65 -8.51 9.93 -13.06
C LEU A 65 -7.66 9.60 -14.29
N LEU A 66 -6.39 9.97 -14.19
CA LEU A 66 -5.39 9.63 -15.19
C LEU A 66 -4.76 8.28 -14.83
N VAL A 67 -5.03 7.26 -15.65
CA VAL A 67 -4.59 5.89 -15.41
C VAL A 67 -4.39 5.13 -16.71
N ASN A 68 -3.41 4.23 -16.75
CA ASN A 68 -3.13 3.37 -17.91
C ASN A 68 -3.70 1.94 -17.75
N SER A 69 -4.46 1.67 -16.69
CA SER A 69 -4.96 0.35 -16.31
C SER A 69 -6.49 0.32 -16.34
N GLU A 70 -7.05 -0.62 -17.10
CA GLU A 70 -8.49 -0.81 -17.25
C GLU A 70 -9.17 -1.33 -15.97
N GLU A 71 -8.46 -2.14 -15.18
CA GLU A 71 -8.97 -2.73 -13.94
C GLU A 71 -9.39 -1.66 -12.92
N ARG A 72 -8.58 -0.60 -12.81
CA ARG A 72 -8.86 0.51 -11.88
C ARG A 72 -10.10 1.31 -12.26
N ALA A 73 -10.38 1.40 -13.56
CA ALA A 73 -11.57 2.07 -14.07
C ALA A 73 -12.85 1.36 -13.60
N THR A 74 -12.87 0.02 -13.74
CA THR A 74 -14.01 -0.81 -13.36
C THR A 74 -14.33 -0.71 -11.86
N GLN A 75 -13.31 -0.65 -11.00
CA GLN A 75 -13.51 -0.55 -9.54
C GLN A 75 -14.17 0.77 -9.13
N ILE A 76 -13.81 1.89 -9.76
CA ILE A 76 -14.40 3.20 -9.44
C ILE A 76 -15.86 3.28 -9.88
N GLU A 77 -16.16 2.72 -11.05
CA GLU A 77 -17.53 2.61 -11.56
C GLU A 77 -18.39 1.75 -10.63
N PHE A 78 -17.87 0.61 -10.16
CA PHE A 78 -18.59 -0.27 -9.25
C PHE A 78 -18.88 0.38 -7.88
N HIS A 79 -17.96 1.19 -7.35
CA HIS A 79 -18.05 1.73 -6.00
C HIS A 79 -18.59 3.16 -5.89
N SER A 80 -18.98 3.80 -7.00
CA SER A 80 -19.55 5.15 -7.01
C SER A 80 -20.92 5.17 -7.67
N SER A 81 -21.81 6.03 -7.16
CA SER A 81 -23.12 6.30 -7.79
C SER A 81 -23.04 7.33 -8.93
N LEU A 82 -21.83 7.69 -9.35
CA LEU A 82 -21.56 8.73 -10.34
C LEU A 82 -21.49 8.11 -11.73
N LYS A 83 -21.88 8.86 -12.78
CA LYS A 83 -21.70 8.40 -14.16
C LYS A 83 -20.21 8.48 -14.52
N VAL A 84 -19.58 7.32 -14.63
CA VAL A 84 -18.18 7.17 -15.02
C VAL A 84 -18.10 7.00 -16.54
N LEU A 85 -17.30 7.84 -17.20
CA LEU A 85 -16.96 7.69 -18.61
C LEU A 85 -15.54 7.18 -18.74
N ARG A 86 -15.38 6.03 -19.40
CA ARG A 86 -14.10 5.46 -19.78
C ARG A 86 -13.77 5.89 -21.20
N ILE A 87 -12.56 6.40 -21.41
CA ILE A 87 -12.12 6.84 -22.74
C ILE A 87 -10.90 6.00 -23.17
N GLY A 88 -11.18 4.98 -23.99
CA GLY A 88 -10.19 4.20 -24.75
C GLY A 88 -9.96 4.79 -26.15
N GLY A 89 -8.88 4.40 -26.82
CA GLY A 89 -8.39 5.04 -28.06
C GLY A 89 -9.43 5.32 -29.15
N GLY A 90 -9.30 6.50 -29.80
CA GLY A 90 -10.17 7.01 -30.86
C GLY A 90 -11.05 8.18 -30.37
N PHE A 91 -11.05 9.29 -31.10
CA PHE A 91 -11.95 10.41 -30.83
C PHE A 91 -13.15 10.29 -31.78
N SER A 92 -14.33 9.98 -31.27
CA SER A 92 -15.59 10.15 -32.01
C SER A 92 -16.13 11.57 -31.80
N ASP A 93 -16.90 12.07 -32.76
CA ASP A 93 -17.52 13.40 -32.64
C ASP A 93 -18.45 13.53 -31.42
N SER A 94 -19.04 12.41 -30.99
CA SER A 94 -19.93 12.31 -29.82
C SER A 94 -19.22 12.41 -28.46
N ILE A 95 -17.88 12.39 -28.42
CA ILE A 95 -17.15 12.36 -27.14
C ILE A 95 -17.44 13.57 -26.25
N SER A 96 -17.71 14.73 -26.86
CA SER A 96 -18.01 15.98 -26.15
C SER A 96 -19.32 15.90 -25.36
N GLU A 97 -20.32 15.20 -25.90
CA GLU A 97 -21.63 14.99 -25.24
C GLU A 97 -21.50 14.00 -24.08
N LEU A 98 -20.81 12.88 -24.31
CA LEU A 98 -20.52 11.90 -23.26
C LEU A 98 -19.76 12.52 -22.08
N ILE A 99 -18.79 13.40 -22.37
CA ILE A 99 -18.05 14.13 -21.34
C ILE A 99 -18.98 15.06 -20.56
N LYS A 100 -19.94 15.74 -21.21
CA LYS A 100 -20.89 16.63 -20.52
C LYS A 100 -21.78 15.86 -19.54
N GLU A 101 -22.25 14.68 -19.92
CA GLU A 101 -23.16 13.87 -19.09
C GLU A 101 -22.49 13.14 -17.92
N SER A 102 -21.19 12.83 -18.03
CA SER A 102 -20.44 12.08 -17.01
C SER A 102 -19.87 12.97 -15.91
N GLN A 103 -19.71 12.46 -14.68
CA GLN A 103 -19.07 13.21 -13.59
C GLN A 103 -17.60 12.79 -13.41
N VAL A 104 -17.27 11.54 -13.71
CA VAL A 104 -15.92 10.99 -13.56
C VAL A 104 -15.40 10.56 -14.92
N LEU A 105 -14.21 11.02 -15.29
CA LEU A 105 -13.51 10.60 -16.50
C LEU A 105 -12.34 9.70 -16.11
N VAL A 106 -12.31 8.49 -16.65
CA VAL A 106 -11.15 7.58 -16.52
C VAL A 106 -10.48 7.46 -17.88
N ILE A 107 -9.24 7.96 -17.95
CA ILE A 107 -8.58 8.24 -19.22
C ILE A 107 -7.06 8.11 -19.09
N SER A 108 -6.38 7.70 -20.16
CA SER A 108 -4.91 7.68 -20.16
C SER A 108 -4.34 9.12 -20.24
N PRO A 109 -3.14 9.37 -19.68
CA PRO A 109 -2.52 10.70 -19.71
C PRO A 109 -2.33 11.22 -21.14
N GLN A 110 -2.02 10.33 -22.09
CA GLN A 110 -1.81 10.70 -23.49
C GLN A 110 -3.11 11.20 -24.15
N ILE A 111 -4.22 10.47 -23.95
CA ILE A 111 -5.51 10.86 -24.55
C ILE A 111 -6.01 12.15 -23.91
N PHE A 112 -5.88 12.29 -22.58
CA PHE A 112 -6.31 13.50 -21.89
C PHE A 112 -5.54 14.74 -22.36
N LEU A 113 -4.22 14.63 -22.53
CA LEU A 113 -3.41 15.69 -23.12
C LEU A 113 -3.88 16.05 -24.53
N GLY A 114 -4.23 15.06 -25.36
CA GLY A 114 -4.84 15.25 -26.67
C GLY A 114 -6.14 16.05 -26.61
N LEU A 115 -7.05 15.72 -25.69
CA LEU A 115 -8.30 16.44 -25.47
C LEU A 115 -8.07 17.89 -25.04
N LEU A 116 -7.10 18.14 -24.16
CA LEU A 116 -6.72 19.48 -23.73
C LEU A 116 -6.14 20.31 -24.90
N ASN A 117 -5.31 19.69 -25.76
CA ASN A 117 -4.71 20.35 -26.91
C ASN A 117 -5.76 20.72 -27.98
N LYS A 118 -6.72 19.80 -28.22
CA LYS A 118 -7.86 20.03 -29.11
C LYS A 118 -8.94 20.94 -28.52
N LYS A 119 -8.79 21.39 -27.26
CA LYS A 119 -9.76 22.19 -26.50
C LYS A 119 -11.15 21.52 -26.36
N VAL A 120 -11.20 20.18 -26.43
CA VAL A 120 -12.42 19.40 -26.15
C VAL A 120 -12.70 19.40 -24.65
N VAL A 121 -11.65 19.42 -23.84
CA VAL A 121 -11.71 19.54 -22.38
C VAL A 121 -10.89 20.75 -21.94
N ASP A 122 -11.39 21.49 -20.95
CA ASP A 122 -10.66 22.57 -20.26
C ASP A 122 -10.40 22.15 -18.81
N LEU A 123 -9.17 22.35 -18.31
CA LEU A 123 -8.83 22.09 -16.91
C LEU A 123 -9.70 22.88 -15.92
N LYS A 124 -10.28 24.02 -16.31
CA LYS A 124 -11.19 24.80 -15.46
C LYS A 124 -12.48 24.05 -15.08
N MET A 125 -12.88 23.06 -15.88
CA MET A 125 -14.05 22.23 -15.58
C MET A 125 -13.73 21.07 -14.63
N VAL A 126 -12.44 20.83 -14.37
CA VAL A 126 -11.99 19.72 -13.54
C VAL A 126 -11.90 20.18 -12.08
N ALA A 127 -12.72 19.58 -11.21
CA ALA A 127 -12.68 19.84 -9.77
C ALA A 127 -11.52 19.12 -9.09
N LEU A 128 -11.27 17.89 -9.56
CA LEU A 128 -10.35 16.93 -8.97
C LEU A 128 -9.58 16.23 -10.09
N LEU A 129 -8.26 16.30 -10.06
CA LEU A 129 -7.36 15.62 -10.98
C LEU A 129 -6.50 14.63 -10.19
N ILE A 130 -6.72 13.34 -10.43
CA ILE A 130 -5.98 12.24 -9.81
C ILE A 130 -4.97 11.72 -10.82
N LEU A 131 -3.68 11.77 -10.46
CA LEU A 131 -2.58 11.27 -11.27
C LEU A 131 -2.07 9.98 -10.67
N ASP A 132 -2.34 8.85 -11.32
CA ASP A 132 -1.73 7.58 -10.91
C ASP A 132 -0.32 7.41 -11.51
N ASP A 133 0.60 6.86 -10.73
CA ASP A 133 2.03 6.83 -11.05
C ASP A 133 2.58 8.23 -11.36
N CYS A 134 2.21 9.20 -10.51
CA CYS A 134 2.50 10.62 -10.71
C CYS A 134 4.00 10.95 -10.78
N HIS A 135 4.88 10.06 -10.32
CA HIS A 135 6.33 10.22 -10.44
C HIS A 135 6.80 10.37 -11.90
N HIS A 136 6.02 9.88 -12.88
CA HIS A 136 6.26 10.13 -14.30
C HIS A 136 6.25 11.63 -14.68
N CYS A 137 5.71 12.53 -13.85
CA CYS A 137 5.86 13.99 -14.01
C CYS A 137 7.31 14.46 -14.04
N LEU A 138 8.25 13.69 -13.49
CA LEU A 138 9.68 14.02 -13.47
C LEU A 138 10.32 13.94 -14.87
N ILE A 139 9.70 13.20 -15.79
CA ILE A 139 10.15 13.05 -17.18
C ILE A 139 9.50 14.15 -18.02
N GLU A 140 10.31 15.06 -18.58
CA GLU A 140 9.77 16.26 -19.24
C GLU A 140 8.92 16.00 -20.48
N SER A 141 9.26 14.94 -21.23
CA SER A 141 8.51 14.52 -22.42
C SER A 141 7.20 13.81 -22.06
N HIS A 142 7.04 13.34 -20.83
CA HIS A 142 5.88 12.53 -20.42
C HIS A 142 4.60 13.37 -20.38
N PRO A 143 3.44 12.83 -20.83
CA PRO A 143 2.18 13.58 -20.90
C PRO A 143 1.76 14.22 -19.58
N TYR A 144 2.01 13.55 -18.46
CA TYR A 144 1.79 14.14 -17.12
C TYR A 144 2.52 15.46 -16.91
N CYS A 145 3.79 15.56 -17.29
CA CYS A 145 4.54 16.81 -17.15
C CYS A 145 3.91 17.93 -18.00
N GLN A 146 3.47 17.60 -19.22
CA GLN A 146 2.83 18.55 -20.13
C GLN A 146 1.45 19.01 -19.64
N ILE A 147 0.64 18.09 -19.08
CA ILE A 147 -0.63 18.42 -18.42
C ILE A 147 -0.38 19.38 -17.25
N MET A 148 0.63 19.11 -16.42
CA MET A 148 0.96 19.98 -15.29
C MET A 148 1.54 21.33 -15.71
N LYS A 149 2.25 21.41 -16.85
CA LYS A 149 2.63 22.71 -17.45
C LYS A 149 1.39 23.55 -17.77
N LYS A 150 0.33 22.96 -18.35
CA LYS A 150 -0.96 23.64 -18.58
C LYS A 150 -1.70 23.98 -17.27
N TYR A 151 -1.64 23.11 -16.27
CA TYR A 151 -2.21 23.39 -14.94
C TYR A 151 -1.60 24.64 -14.29
N ARG A 152 -0.29 24.82 -14.41
CA ARG A 152 0.45 25.95 -13.82
C ARG A 152 0.04 27.30 -14.39
N THR A 153 -0.45 27.37 -15.62
CA THR A 153 -0.88 28.62 -16.25
C THR A 153 -2.27 29.09 -15.79
N LEU A 154 -3.01 28.26 -15.02
CA LEU A 154 -4.31 28.63 -14.48
C LEU A 154 -4.17 29.67 -13.35
N SER A 155 -4.95 30.74 -13.39
CA SER A 155 -4.83 31.87 -12.44
C SER A 155 -5.77 31.81 -11.22
N ALA A 156 -6.98 31.26 -11.34
CA ALA A 156 -7.99 31.31 -10.26
C ALA A 156 -8.55 29.93 -9.87
N LYS A 157 -9.21 29.24 -10.80
CA LYS A 157 -9.88 27.97 -10.53
C LYS A 157 -9.01 26.79 -10.96
N ARG A 158 -8.24 26.25 -10.01
CA ARG A 158 -7.37 25.09 -10.23
C ARG A 158 -8.02 23.80 -9.72
N PRO A 159 -7.88 22.68 -10.44
CA PRO A 159 -8.20 21.37 -9.91
C PRO A 159 -7.46 21.07 -8.60
N ARG A 160 -8.14 20.38 -7.66
CA ARG A 160 -7.47 19.67 -6.56
C ARG A 160 -6.60 18.58 -7.16
N ILE A 161 -5.36 18.46 -6.69
CA ILE A 161 -4.43 17.42 -7.16
C ILE A 161 -4.31 16.31 -6.11
N LEU A 162 -4.50 15.07 -6.56
CA LEU A 162 -4.07 13.88 -5.84
C LEU A 162 -3.04 13.13 -6.71
N GLY A 163 -1.80 13.03 -6.25
CA GLY A 163 -0.76 12.22 -6.88
C GLY A 163 -0.60 10.89 -6.15
N LEU A 164 -0.72 9.77 -6.85
CA LEU A 164 -0.47 8.44 -6.30
C LEU A 164 0.78 7.85 -6.94
N THR A 165 1.65 7.25 -6.15
CA THR A 165 2.89 6.63 -6.66
C THR A 165 3.29 5.43 -5.82
N PRO A 166 3.82 4.32 -6.38
CA PRO A 166 4.19 3.14 -5.61
C PRO A 166 5.37 3.43 -4.67
N SER A 167 6.33 4.21 -5.14
CA SER A 167 7.42 4.76 -4.36
C SER A 167 8.03 5.95 -5.12
N LEU A 168 8.79 6.79 -4.43
CA LEU A 168 9.70 7.75 -5.08
C LEU A 168 11.07 7.12 -5.37
N LEU A 169 11.29 5.90 -4.86
CA LEU A 169 12.43 5.03 -5.16
C LEU A 169 12.14 4.21 -6.41
N ASN A 170 12.36 4.79 -7.58
CA ASN A 170 12.54 3.94 -8.75
C ASN A 170 14.02 3.57 -8.84
N LYS A 171 14.34 2.39 -9.40
CA LYS A 171 15.71 1.88 -9.65
C LYS A 171 16.67 2.86 -10.36
N ARG A 172 16.18 4.01 -10.82
CA ARG A 172 16.92 5.07 -11.54
C ARG A 172 17.36 6.25 -10.65
N VAL A 173 16.88 6.36 -9.41
CA VAL A 173 17.19 7.49 -8.52
C VAL A 173 18.12 7.02 -7.42
N SER A 174 19.33 7.58 -7.39
CA SER A 174 20.25 7.33 -6.28
C SER A 174 19.67 7.87 -4.97
N PRO A 175 19.90 7.21 -3.83
CA PRO A 175 19.28 7.62 -2.57
C PRO A 175 19.62 9.05 -2.12
N SER A 176 20.80 9.53 -2.50
CA SER A 176 21.23 10.92 -2.26
C SER A 176 20.28 11.96 -2.86
N ASN A 177 19.55 11.59 -3.93
CA ASN A 177 18.69 12.48 -4.69
C ASN A 177 17.20 12.35 -4.35
N ILE A 178 16.81 11.51 -3.39
CA ILE A 178 15.40 11.30 -3.03
C ILE A 178 14.76 12.59 -2.52
N LYS A 179 15.40 13.30 -1.57
CA LYS A 179 14.93 14.60 -1.07
C LYS A 179 14.75 15.61 -2.21
N GLY A 180 15.73 15.68 -3.11
CA GLY A 180 15.67 16.56 -4.28
C GLY A 180 14.54 16.20 -5.25
N THR A 181 14.35 14.90 -5.48
CA THR A 181 13.32 14.35 -6.37
C THR A 181 11.92 14.57 -5.81
N ALA A 182 11.72 14.31 -4.52
CA ALA A 182 10.48 14.60 -3.79
C ALA A 182 10.13 16.09 -3.89
N LYS A 183 11.08 16.98 -3.54
CA LYS A 183 10.89 18.44 -3.66
C LYS A 183 10.62 18.89 -5.09
N ARG A 184 11.21 18.23 -6.09
CA ARG A 184 10.95 18.52 -7.50
C ARG A 184 9.54 18.09 -7.89
N LEU A 185 9.09 16.92 -7.45
CA LEU A 185 7.75 16.42 -7.71
C LEU A 185 6.67 17.28 -7.03
N GLU A 186 6.87 17.66 -5.77
CA GLU A 186 6.01 18.60 -5.04
C GLU A 186 5.87 19.93 -5.79
N ARG A 187 6.98 20.48 -6.28
CA ARG A 187 6.98 21.69 -7.13
C ARG A 187 6.27 21.49 -8.46
N ILE A 188 6.36 20.32 -9.10
CA ILE A 188 5.65 20.03 -10.37
C ILE A 188 4.15 19.93 -10.16
N LEU A 189 3.74 19.24 -9.09
CA LEU A 189 2.34 18.97 -8.80
C LEU A 189 1.63 20.10 -8.04
N HIS A 190 2.37 21.05 -7.47
CA HIS A 190 1.86 22.02 -6.49
C HIS A 190 1.13 21.29 -5.35
N SER A 191 1.78 20.25 -4.84
CA SER A 191 1.25 19.33 -3.83
C SER A 191 2.30 19.07 -2.77
N ARG A 192 1.85 18.65 -1.58
CA ARG A 192 2.71 18.20 -0.49
C ARG A 192 2.81 16.67 -0.49
N LEU A 193 4.02 16.14 -0.31
CA LEU A 193 4.23 14.71 -0.11
C LEU A 193 3.84 14.35 1.33
N GLU A 194 2.88 13.45 1.49
CA GLU A 194 2.37 13.01 2.79
C GLU A 194 2.52 11.49 2.92
N THR A 195 3.12 11.06 4.03
CA THR A 195 3.19 9.67 4.45
C THR A 195 2.33 9.47 5.69
N ALA A 196 1.88 8.26 5.95
CA ALA A 196 1.10 7.95 7.15
C ALA A 196 1.93 8.17 8.43
N SER A 197 1.27 8.59 9.51
CA SER A 197 1.95 8.98 10.76
C SER A 197 2.66 7.80 11.41
N ASP A 198 2.10 6.60 11.29
CA ASP A 198 2.72 5.36 11.75
C ASP A 198 4.15 5.21 11.22
N LEU A 199 4.33 5.30 9.90
CA LEU A 199 5.63 5.22 9.26
C LEU A 199 6.56 6.37 9.68
N ALA A 200 6.04 7.59 9.75
CA ALA A 200 6.84 8.74 10.13
C ALA A 200 7.39 8.60 11.56
N ILE A 201 6.58 8.09 12.48
CA ILE A 201 6.98 7.82 13.87
C ILE A 201 8.04 6.71 13.90
N ILE A 202 7.83 5.64 13.13
CA ILE A 202 8.74 4.48 13.10
C ILE A 202 10.11 4.85 12.53
N CYS A 203 10.16 5.70 11.51
CA CYS A 203 11.44 6.14 10.97
C CYS A 203 12.22 7.05 11.95
N LYS A 204 11.52 7.89 12.73
CA LYS A 204 12.15 8.99 13.50
C LYS A 204 12.42 8.69 14.97
N TYR A 205 11.51 8.01 15.65
CA TYR A 205 11.48 7.98 17.12
C TYR A 205 11.60 6.58 17.70
N VAL A 206 11.84 5.58 16.86
CA VAL A 206 11.86 4.17 17.26
C VAL A 206 13.28 3.64 17.30
N ASN A 207 13.59 2.87 18.34
CA ASN A 207 14.85 2.12 18.45
C ASN A 207 15.00 1.17 17.26
N LYS A 208 16.12 1.33 16.54
CA LYS A 208 16.42 0.51 15.36
C LYS A 208 17.03 -0.83 15.81
N PRO A 209 16.48 -1.99 15.39
CA PRO A 209 17.09 -3.28 15.66
C PRO A 209 18.45 -3.43 14.98
N LYS A 210 19.25 -4.38 15.47
CA LYS A 210 20.37 -4.94 14.71
C LYS A 210 19.80 -5.69 13.49
N LYS A 211 20.26 -5.35 12.28
CA LYS A 211 19.74 -5.91 11.03
C LYS A 211 20.74 -6.94 10.49
N PHE A 212 20.26 -8.14 10.15
CA PHE A 212 21.07 -9.25 9.64
C PHE A 212 20.46 -9.80 8.36
N ILE A 213 21.33 -10.18 7.41
CA ILE A 213 20.94 -10.85 6.17
C ILE A 213 21.54 -12.25 6.22
N VAL A 214 20.72 -13.27 5.99
CA VAL A 214 21.18 -14.67 5.98
C VAL A 214 20.87 -15.29 4.63
N CYS A 215 21.89 -15.85 4.00
CA CYS A 215 21.75 -16.61 2.77
C CYS A 215 21.35 -18.06 3.10
N ALA A 216 20.24 -18.51 2.52
CA ALA A 216 19.87 -19.92 2.50
C ALA A 216 20.02 -20.47 1.08
N LYS A 217 20.40 -21.75 0.97
CA LYS A 217 20.36 -22.45 -0.32
C LYS A 217 18.92 -22.58 -0.78
N ASN A 218 18.72 -22.73 -2.09
CA ASN A 218 17.42 -22.59 -2.77
C ASN A 218 16.42 -23.75 -2.54
N ASP A 219 16.53 -24.45 -1.42
CA ASP A 219 15.64 -25.53 -0.99
C ASP A 219 14.93 -25.07 0.29
N GLY A 220 13.60 -25.17 0.34
CA GLY A 220 12.79 -24.62 1.45
C GLY A 220 13.17 -25.16 2.83
N THR A 221 13.83 -26.32 2.86
CA THR A 221 14.43 -26.97 4.03
C THR A 221 15.55 -26.15 4.68
N GLU A 222 16.35 -25.45 3.89
CA GLU A 222 17.50 -24.67 4.40
C GLU A 222 17.05 -23.38 5.09
N LYS A 223 15.97 -22.75 4.62
CA LYS A 223 15.36 -21.61 5.33
C LYS A 223 14.83 -22.01 6.70
N LEU A 224 14.30 -23.23 6.83
CA LEU A 224 13.86 -23.78 8.11
C LEU A 224 15.04 -24.06 9.04
N ARG A 225 16.13 -24.63 8.52
CA ARG A 225 17.36 -24.84 9.30
C ARG A 225 17.88 -23.52 9.85
N VAL A 226 18.01 -22.50 9.00
CA VAL A 226 18.43 -21.15 9.41
C VAL A 226 17.50 -20.57 10.47
N PHE A 227 16.18 -20.77 10.34
CA PHE A 227 15.23 -20.34 11.36
C PHE A 227 15.50 -21.03 12.72
N ILE A 228 15.74 -22.34 12.73
CA ILE A 228 16.02 -23.09 13.96
C ILE A 228 17.33 -22.61 14.58
N GLU A 229 18.37 -22.41 13.78
CA GLU A 229 19.67 -21.87 14.23
C GLU A 229 19.49 -20.51 14.90
N ILE A 230 18.82 -19.55 14.22
CA ILE A 230 18.57 -18.22 14.78
C ILE A 230 17.73 -18.32 16.06
N ASN A 231 16.65 -19.11 16.08
CA ASN A 231 15.77 -19.18 17.23
C ASN A 231 16.44 -19.81 18.47
N THR A 232 17.38 -20.73 18.26
CA THR A 232 18.13 -21.38 19.34
C THR A 232 18.96 -20.38 20.15
N ASP A 233 19.41 -19.29 19.52
CA ASP A 233 20.14 -18.21 20.19
C ASP A 233 19.23 -17.30 21.04
N PHE A 234 17.90 -17.38 20.88
CA PHE A 234 16.91 -16.47 21.46
C PHE A 234 15.83 -17.17 22.32
N ARG A 235 16.15 -18.31 22.95
CA ARG A 235 15.23 -19.26 23.65
C ARG A 235 14.19 -18.66 24.63
N GLU A 236 14.35 -17.44 25.13
CA GLU A 236 13.43 -16.80 26.09
C GLU A 236 12.64 -15.62 25.53
N GLU A 237 12.72 -15.34 24.23
CA GLU A 237 12.24 -14.09 23.66
C GLU A 237 11.00 -14.23 22.77
N VAL A 238 10.21 -13.14 22.70
CA VAL A 238 9.04 -13.06 21.82
C VAL A 238 9.53 -12.84 20.38
N THR A 239 9.23 -13.82 19.53
CA THR A 239 9.66 -13.88 18.13
C THR A 239 8.47 -13.73 17.19
N GLN A 240 8.61 -12.89 16.16
CA GLN A 240 7.69 -12.82 15.04
C GLN A 240 8.37 -13.34 13.77
N VAL A 241 7.64 -14.13 12.99
CA VAL A 241 8.14 -14.75 11.76
C VAL A 241 7.20 -14.39 10.63
N ASP A 242 7.72 -13.94 9.49
CA ASP A 242 6.93 -13.60 8.30
C ASP A 242 7.17 -14.61 7.16
N PRO A 243 6.34 -15.67 6.99
CA PRO A 243 6.45 -16.59 5.86
C PRO A 243 5.36 -16.53 4.78
N ARG A 244 5.59 -17.35 3.74
CA ARG A 244 4.55 -17.84 2.84
C ARG A 244 3.91 -19.14 3.36
N LYS A 245 2.57 -19.20 3.32
CA LYS A 245 1.69 -20.39 3.43
C LYS A 245 1.59 -21.10 4.80
N PRO A 246 0.48 -21.85 5.05
CA PRO A 246 0.22 -22.68 6.26
C PRO A 246 1.20 -23.85 6.50
N ILE A 247 2.16 -24.05 5.60
CA ILE A 247 3.16 -25.12 5.70
C ILE A 247 4.12 -24.84 6.86
N LEU A 248 4.56 -23.59 7.06
CA LEU A 248 5.52 -23.28 8.13
C LEU A 248 4.94 -23.53 9.52
N GLU A 249 3.69 -23.15 9.75
CA GLU A 249 2.99 -23.44 11.01
C GLU A 249 2.90 -24.95 11.25
N THR A 250 2.48 -25.71 10.23
CA THR A 250 2.36 -27.16 10.32
C THR A 250 3.70 -27.80 10.67
N LEU A 251 4.78 -27.34 10.05
CA LEU A 251 6.13 -27.81 10.32
C LEU A 251 6.61 -27.44 11.72
N LEU A 252 6.39 -26.20 12.17
CA LEU A 252 6.77 -25.78 13.52
C LEU A 252 5.99 -26.56 14.59
N LYS A 253 4.69 -26.75 14.40
CA LYS A 253 3.87 -27.56 15.31
C LYS A 253 4.31 -29.03 15.30
N ALA A 254 4.69 -29.56 14.14
CA ALA A 254 5.25 -30.91 14.04
C ALA A 254 6.60 -31.03 14.74
N LEU A 255 7.50 -30.04 14.61
CA LEU A 255 8.79 -29.99 15.29
C LEU A 255 8.64 -29.94 16.82
N VAL A 256 7.75 -29.09 17.34
CA VAL A 256 7.44 -29.04 18.79
C VAL A 256 6.95 -30.40 19.32
N LYS A 257 6.15 -31.11 18.51
CA LYS A 257 5.64 -32.44 18.85
C LYS A 257 6.73 -33.52 18.76
N TRP A 258 7.63 -33.42 17.79
CA TRP A 258 8.63 -34.46 17.52
C TRP A 258 9.82 -34.38 18.46
N GLU A 259 10.26 -33.17 18.83
CA GLU A 259 11.44 -32.93 19.66
C GLU A 259 11.12 -31.96 20.80
N THR A 260 10.22 -32.42 21.70
CA THR A 260 9.66 -31.62 22.79
C THR A 260 10.70 -31.12 23.78
N GLU A 261 11.79 -31.86 24.00
CA GLU A 261 12.88 -31.43 24.89
C GLU A 261 13.56 -30.15 24.39
N MET A 262 13.73 -30.00 23.07
CA MET A 262 14.37 -28.83 22.47
C MET A 262 13.38 -27.69 22.22
N PHE A 263 12.19 -28.01 21.69
CA PHE A 263 11.25 -27.00 21.18
C PHE A 263 9.96 -26.84 22.01
N GLY A 264 9.82 -27.55 23.12
CA GLY A 264 8.60 -27.52 23.96
C GLY A 264 8.26 -26.14 24.54
N HIS A 265 9.22 -25.22 24.57
CA HIS A 265 9.03 -23.83 24.98
C HIS A 265 8.34 -22.97 23.91
N LEU A 266 8.28 -23.42 22.64
CA LEU A 266 7.69 -22.68 21.54
C LEU A 266 6.17 -22.86 21.51
N LYS A 267 5.45 -21.79 21.83
CA LYS A 267 3.99 -21.65 21.72
C LYS A 267 3.70 -20.89 20.43
N VAL A 268 3.46 -21.65 19.37
CA VAL A 268 3.35 -21.15 17.99
C VAL A 268 1.90 -21.06 17.55
N ASP A 269 1.55 -19.96 16.89
CA ASP A 269 0.33 -19.84 16.09
C ASP A 269 0.59 -19.01 14.83
N PHE A 270 -0.38 -18.98 13.93
CA PHE A 270 -0.24 -18.37 12.61
C PHE A 270 -1.38 -17.44 12.22
N LEU A 271 -1.08 -16.57 11.26
CA LEU A 271 -1.95 -15.50 10.82
C LEU A 271 -1.74 -15.26 9.32
N VAL A 272 -2.77 -15.54 8.52
CA VAL A 272 -2.68 -15.44 7.05
C VAL A 272 -3.71 -14.44 6.56
N ASP A 273 -3.33 -13.67 5.54
CA ASP A 273 -4.26 -12.74 4.91
C ASP A 273 -5.37 -13.51 4.20
N ASN A 274 -6.58 -13.43 4.74
CA ASN A 274 -7.78 -13.94 4.10
C ASN A 274 -8.41 -12.87 3.18
N ASN A 275 -7.66 -11.90 2.66
CA ASN A 275 -8.22 -10.86 1.79
C ASN A 275 -8.86 -11.36 0.48
N TYR A 276 -8.81 -12.66 0.16
CA TYR A 276 -9.69 -13.26 -0.83
C TYR A 276 -10.04 -14.71 -0.47
N PRO A 277 -11.15 -14.99 0.22
CA PRO A 277 -11.88 -16.18 -0.16
C PRO A 277 -12.53 -15.93 -1.53
N PRO A 278 -12.66 -16.94 -2.41
CA PRO A 278 -13.37 -16.80 -3.68
C PRO A 278 -14.76 -16.18 -3.46
N CYS A 279 -15.25 -15.43 -4.45
CA CYS A 279 -16.48 -14.61 -4.47
C CYS A 279 -17.79 -15.28 -3.98
N GLU A 280 -17.76 -16.52 -3.49
CA GLU A 280 -18.90 -17.34 -3.09
C GLU A 280 -18.96 -17.66 -1.58
N SER A 281 -17.97 -17.23 -0.79
CA SER A 281 -17.93 -17.49 0.67
C SER A 281 -18.85 -16.55 1.47
N GLY A 282 -19.72 -17.14 2.29
CA GLY A 282 -20.75 -16.43 3.05
C GLY A 282 -20.21 -15.48 4.12
N GLU A 283 -21.02 -14.47 4.49
CA GLU A 283 -20.67 -13.48 5.52
C GLU A 283 -20.28 -14.08 6.87
N GLU A 284 -20.80 -15.27 7.19
CA GLU A 284 -20.50 -15.99 8.43
C GLU A 284 -19.07 -16.54 8.48
N GLU A 285 -18.54 -17.06 7.37
CA GLU A 285 -17.17 -17.57 7.29
C GLU A 285 -16.16 -16.44 7.49
N ARG A 286 -16.44 -15.25 6.93
CA ARG A 286 -15.60 -14.06 7.11
C ARG A 286 -15.61 -13.57 8.56
N LYS A 287 -16.78 -13.55 9.22
CA LYS A 287 -16.90 -13.22 10.65
C LYS A 287 -16.12 -14.20 11.51
N LEU A 288 -16.21 -15.50 11.20
CA LEU A 288 -15.48 -16.55 11.93
C LEU A 288 -13.95 -16.41 11.75
N ALA A 289 -13.49 -16.16 10.53
CA ALA A 289 -12.08 -15.91 10.24
C ALA A 289 -11.53 -14.67 10.99
N ASN A 290 -12.27 -13.56 10.99
CA ASN A 290 -11.88 -12.35 11.71
C ASN A 290 -11.86 -12.56 13.24
N LYS A 291 -12.83 -13.32 13.76
CA LYS A 291 -12.85 -13.68 15.19
C LYS A 291 -11.63 -14.52 15.57
N LYS A 292 -11.24 -15.48 14.71
CA LYS A 292 -10.03 -16.29 14.91
C LYS A 292 -8.76 -15.43 14.87
N LEU A 293 -8.68 -14.51 13.91
CA LEU A 293 -7.59 -13.53 13.79
C LEU A 293 -7.40 -12.72 15.08
N GLU A 294 -8.48 -12.11 15.59
CA GLU A 294 -8.45 -11.33 16.83
C GLU A 294 -8.05 -12.17 18.04
N GLN A 295 -8.56 -13.40 18.14
CA GLN A 295 -8.19 -14.33 19.22
C GLN A 295 -6.69 -14.65 19.19
N THR A 296 -6.13 -14.98 18.04
CA THR A 296 -4.69 -15.26 17.92
C THR A 296 -3.84 -14.06 18.31
N LEU A 297 -4.23 -12.86 17.86
CA LEU A 297 -3.56 -11.61 18.24
C LEU A 297 -3.64 -11.35 19.75
N GLN A 298 -4.80 -11.56 20.38
CA GLN A 298 -4.95 -11.42 21.83
C GLN A 298 -4.06 -12.42 22.59
N ARG A 299 -3.99 -13.68 22.15
CA ARG A 299 -3.12 -14.69 22.76
C ARG A 299 -1.64 -14.28 22.68
N PHE A 300 -1.21 -13.72 21.55
CA PHE A 300 0.15 -13.20 21.40
C PHE A 300 0.40 -11.96 22.27
N ARG A 301 -0.53 -11.00 22.30
CA ARG A 301 -0.42 -9.80 23.16
C ARG A 301 -0.30 -10.16 24.64
N ASN A 302 -1.04 -11.17 25.08
CA ASN A 302 -1.05 -11.64 26.47
C ASN A 302 0.14 -12.56 26.81
N GLY A 303 1.05 -12.83 25.85
CA GLY A 303 2.20 -13.71 26.06
C GLY A 303 1.86 -15.20 26.15
N GLN A 304 0.64 -15.60 25.77
CA GLN A 304 0.27 -17.02 25.66
C GLN A 304 0.94 -17.68 24.46
N LEU A 305 1.31 -16.88 23.46
CA LEU A 305 2.15 -17.27 22.32
C LEU A 305 3.46 -16.47 22.40
N ASN A 306 4.58 -17.14 22.16
CA ASN A 306 5.91 -16.49 22.02
C ASN A 306 6.44 -16.54 20.59
N VAL A 307 5.80 -17.29 19.68
CA VAL A 307 6.09 -17.27 18.25
C VAL A 307 4.81 -17.00 17.48
N LEU A 308 4.80 -15.92 16.69
CA LEU A 308 3.71 -15.62 15.76
C LEU A 308 4.21 -15.65 14.32
N VAL A 309 3.59 -16.52 13.52
CA VAL A 309 3.91 -16.74 12.12
C VAL A 309 2.88 -16.01 11.25
N THR A 310 3.29 -15.06 10.42
CA THR A 310 2.36 -14.19 9.68
C THR A 310 2.67 -14.03 8.20
N THR A 311 1.69 -13.73 7.35
CA THR A 311 1.98 -13.09 6.07
C THR A 311 2.04 -11.56 6.23
N ASN A 312 1.98 -10.83 5.12
CA ASN A 312 1.84 -9.37 5.04
C ASN A 312 0.63 -8.74 5.78
N VAL A 313 -0.23 -9.51 6.46
CA VAL A 313 -1.36 -8.97 7.26
C VAL A 313 -0.90 -8.00 8.33
N LEU A 314 0.25 -8.28 8.95
CA LEU A 314 0.78 -7.49 10.05
C LEU A 314 1.45 -6.18 9.60
N GLU A 315 1.52 -5.94 8.29
CA GLU A 315 1.97 -4.68 7.69
C GLU A 315 0.83 -3.66 7.54
N GLU A 316 -0.41 -3.99 7.92
CA GLU A 316 -1.56 -3.09 7.81
C GLU A 316 -2.37 -3.00 9.10
N GLY A 317 -2.25 -1.89 9.83
CA GLY A 317 -3.20 -1.50 10.89
C GLY A 317 -3.30 -2.42 12.11
N VAL A 318 -2.58 -3.55 12.14
CA VAL A 318 -2.59 -4.46 13.28
C VAL A 318 -1.54 -4.03 14.31
N ASP A 319 -2.01 -3.66 15.49
CA ASP A 319 -1.11 -3.40 16.63
C ASP A 319 -0.60 -4.72 17.23
N ILE A 320 0.72 -4.86 17.30
CA ILE A 320 1.44 -6.05 17.77
C ILE A 320 2.43 -5.57 18.80
N ARG A 321 2.54 -6.32 19.90
CA ARG A 321 3.55 -6.10 20.93
C ARG A 321 4.95 -6.00 20.31
N ASN A 322 5.80 -5.13 20.84
CA ASN A 322 7.21 -5.08 20.46
C ASN A 322 7.89 -6.44 20.73
N CYS A 323 8.49 -7.00 19.70
CA CYS A 323 9.24 -8.25 19.71
C CYS A 323 10.73 -7.97 19.93
N ASN A 324 11.46 -8.98 20.38
CA ASN A 324 12.92 -8.94 20.41
C ASN A 324 13.46 -9.44 19.07
N LEU A 325 12.83 -10.45 18.48
CA LEU A 325 13.28 -11.06 17.23
C LEU A 325 12.19 -10.98 16.16
N VAL A 326 12.57 -10.53 14.97
CA VAL A 326 11.73 -10.60 13.77
C VAL A 326 12.51 -11.26 12.64
N ILE A 327 11.97 -12.32 12.05
CA ILE A 327 12.58 -13.06 10.94
C ILE A 327 11.68 -12.98 9.72
N ARG A 328 12.15 -12.36 8.63
CA ARG A 328 11.50 -12.39 7.31
C ARG A 328 12.04 -13.52 6.46
N PHE A 329 11.16 -14.38 5.95
CA PHE A 329 11.52 -15.45 5.02
C PHE A 329 11.63 -14.99 3.56
N ASP A 330 11.17 -13.77 3.29
CA ASP A 330 11.19 -13.13 1.98
C ASP A 330 11.74 -11.71 2.07
N VAL A 331 12.37 -11.29 0.97
CA VAL A 331 12.78 -9.90 0.74
C VAL A 331 11.56 -8.98 0.86
N PRO A 332 11.66 -7.88 1.65
CA PRO A 332 10.61 -6.86 1.71
C PRO A 332 10.26 -6.34 0.31
N VAL A 333 8.97 -6.29 -0.02
CA VAL A 333 8.51 -5.87 -1.35
C VAL A 333 8.71 -4.39 -1.62
N ASP A 334 8.76 -3.57 -0.57
CA ASP A 334 8.97 -2.13 -0.63
C ASP A 334 9.50 -1.57 0.71
N PHE A 335 9.77 -0.26 0.74
CA PHE A 335 10.25 0.46 1.93
C PHE A 335 9.26 0.40 3.11
N ARG A 336 7.95 0.47 2.87
CA ARG A 336 6.94 0.42 3.93
C ARG A 336 6.93 -0.95 4.59
N SER A 337 6.92 -2.02 3.79
CA SER A 337 7.04 -3.42 4.23
C SER A 337 8.30 -3.60 5.09
N PHE A 338 9.44 -3.05 4.65
CA PHE A 338 10.69 -3.07 5.41
C PHE A 338 10.59 -2.33 6.75
N VAL A 339 10.12 -1.08 6.77
CA VAL A 339 10.04 -0.26 7.99
C VAL A 339 9.04 -0.85 9.00
N LEU A 340 7.90 -1.33 8.54
CA LEU A 340 6.87 -1.89 9.42
C LEU A 340 7.30 -3.21 10.04
N SER A 341 7.96 -4.09 9.27
CA SER A 341 8.45 -5.37 9.77
C SER A 341 9.67 -5.21 10.67
N SER A 342 10.68 -4.43 10.25
CA SER A 342 11.83 -4.13 11.12
C SER A 342 11.41 -3.38 12.38
N GLY A 343 10.43 -2.50 12.24
CA GLY A 343 9.72 -1.88 13.34
C GLY A 343 8.94 -2.84 14.24
N ARG A 344 9.01 -4.16 14.14
CA ARG A 344 8.47 -5.03 15.22
C ARG A 344 9.56 -5.48 16.18
N ALA A 345 10.84 -5.50 15.78
CA ALA A 345 11.98 -5.90 16.60
C ALA A 345 12.51 -4.74 17.47
N ARG A 346 11.65 -4.08 18.26
CA ARG A 346 11.99 -2.81 18.94
C ARG A 346 12.39 -2.95 20.40
N ARG A 347 12.32 -4.15 20.98
CA ARG A 347 12.78 -4.34 22.36
C ARG A 347 14.29 -4.09 22.46
N GLU A 348 14.77 -3.88 23.68
CA GLU A 348 16.20 -3.72 23.93
C GLU A 348 16.96 -4.92 23.36
N ASN A 349 18.05 -4.66 22.63
CA ASN A 349 18.80 -5.64 21.85
C ASN A 349 18.02 -6.37 20.73
N GLY A 350 16.91 -5.77 20.26
CA GLY A 350 16.11 -6.36 19.20
C GLY A 350 16.90 -6.64 17.91
N ALA A 351 16.57 -7.75 17.24
CA ALA A 351 17.21 -8.22 16.03
C ALA A 351 16.19 -8.46 14.91
N PHE A 352 16.56 -8.03 13.70
CA PHE A 352 15.77 -8.16 12.48
C PHE A 352 16.56 -8.94 11.44
N TYR A 353 16.11 -10.16 11.14
CA TYR A 353 16.73 -11.06 10.17
C TYR A 353 15.93 -11.08 8.87
N ILE A 354 16.63 -11.01 7.73
CA ILE A 354 16.07 -11.27 6.41
C ILE A 354 16.76 -12.51 5.85
N ILE A 355 16.00 -13.58 5.67
CA ILE A 355 16.46 -14.80 5.01
C ILE A 355 16.21 -14.63 3.51
N THR A 356 17.28 -14.70 2.72
CA THR A 356 17.24 -14.59 1.27
C THR A 356 17.97 -15.75 0.61
N GLU A 357 17.69 -15.99 -0.66
CA GLU A 357 18.48 -16.89 -1.50
C GLU A 357 19.72 -16.17 -2.01
N GLU A 358 20.81 -16.91 -2.25
CA GLU A 358 22.09 -16.35 -2.75
C GLU A 358 21.90 -15.49 -4.00
N ARG A 359 21.06 -15.92 -4.94
CA ARG A 359 20.76 -15.19 -6.18
C ARG A 359 20.18 -13.79 -5.96
N ASN A 360 19.52 -13.55 -4.83
CA ASN A 360 18.87 -12.28 -4.50
C ASN A 360 19.72 -11.41 -3.57
N TYR A 361 20.81 -11.93 -2.99
CA TYR A 361 21.60 -11.25 -1.96
C TYR A 361 22.12 -9.89 -2.42
N ALA A 362 22.76 -9.83 -3.60
CA ALA A 362 23.32 -8.57 -4.12
C ALA A 362 22.24 -7.51 -4.39
N SER A 363 21.06 -7.92 -4.87
CA SER A 363 19.93 -6.99 -5.09
C SER A 363 19.38 -6.48 -3.75
N LEU A 364 19.24 -7.37 -2.77
CA LEU A 364 18.75 -7.04 -1.44
C LEU A 364 19.67 -6.06 -0.72
N VAL A 365 20.99 -6.28 -0.74
CA VAL A 365 21.96 -5.37 -0.10
C VAL A 365 21.82 -3.96 -0.65
N ASN A 366 21.74 -3.82 -1.98
CA ASN A 366 21.52 -2.52 -2.62
C ASN A 366 20.19 -1.87 -2.22
N GLU A 367 19.10 -2.64 -2.15
CA GLU A 367 17.80 -2.12 -1.72
C GLU A 367 17.79 -1.68 -0.24
N LEU A 368 18.44 -2.44 0.65
CA LEU A 368 18.53 -2.12 2.06
C LEU A 368 19.37 -0.86 2.31
N GLU A 369 20.45 -0.66 1.57
CA GLU A 369 21.19 0.60 1.60
C GLU A 369 20.31 1.79 1.19
N ASN A 370 19.46 1.60 0.17
CA ASN A 370 18.52 2.62 -0.25
C ASN A 370 17.51 2.91 0.88
N TYR A 371 16.97 1.88 1.54
CA TYR A 371 16.04 2.03 2.64
C TYR A 371 16.66 2.72 3.86
N SER A 372 17.89 2.38 4.24
CA SER A 372 18.59 3.04 5.35
C SER A 372 18.72 4.54 5.12
N LYS A 373 19.10 4.94 3.91
CA LYS A 373 19.23 6.35 3.53
C LYS A 373 17.89 7.09 3.58
N ILE A 374 16.75 6.41 3.41
CA ILE A 374 15.40 7.00 3.52
C ILE A 374 14.97 7.15 4.98
N GLU A 375 15.27 6.17 5.82
CA GLU A 375 14.99 6.28 7.27
C GLU A 375 15.69 7.50 7.88
N GLU A 376 16.81 7.94 7.31
CA GLU A 376 17.56 9.13 7.72
C GLU A 376 17.01 10.46 7.15
N LEU A 377 16.01 10.42 6.25
CA LEU A 377 15.47 11.62 5.58
C LEU A 377 14.48 12.39 6.45
#